data_AF-A0A841FMN1-F1
#
_entry.id   AF-A0A841FMN1-F1
#
_cell.length_a   1.000
_cell.length_b   1.000
_cell.length_c   1.000
_cell.angle_alpha   90.00
_cell.angle_beta   90.00
_cell.angle_gamma   90.00
#
_symmetry.space_group_name_H-M   'P 1'
#
loop_
_entity.id
_entity.type
_entity.pdbx_description
1 polymer ?
#
loop_
_entity_poly.entity_id
_entity_poly.type
_entity_poly.pdbx_seq_one_letter_code
_entity_poly.pdbx_strand_id
1 'polypeptide(L)'
;MRRGLFLALAAMAAILIPTTAQADVSVQATCGQFSHNSLNGGSYGRLWYCYTKQSNGWYRVTATDIHTADGITAGDQWGGAIFAHYETRSGYYPSTLVGRAHDYQSVDGPPWSTSDVKNVWFEICNEPDHSDSYVYASHCRRMTKDF
;
A
#
# COMPACT_ATOMS: atom_id res chain seq x y z
N MET A 1 -24.89 45.78 60.30
CA MET A 1 -24.94 45.53 58.84
C MET A 1 -23.77 46.30 58.23
N ARG A 2 -22.83 45.82 57.41
CA ARG A 2 -22.55 44.55 56.70
C ARG A 2 -21.01 44.49 56.53
N ARG A 3 -20.45 43.28 56.65
CA ARG A 3 -19.04 42.95 56.36
C ARG A 3 -18.83 42.96 54.83
N GLY A 4 -17.81 43.67 54.35
CA GLY A 4 -17.37 43.63 52.95
C GLY A 4 -16.35 42.51 52.76
N LEU A 5 -16.72 41.49 51.99
CA LEU A 5 -15.90 40.35 51.60
C LEU A 5 -15.21 40.68 50.27
N PHE A 6 -13.88 40.80 50.27
CA PHE A 6 -13.10 40.92 49.02
C PHE A 6 -12.80 39.51 48.49
N LEU A 7 -13.43 39.14 47.38
CA LEU A 7 -13.03 37.96 46.59
C LEU A 7 -11.78 38.31 45.78
N ALA A 8 -10.67 37.63 46.06
CA ALA A 8 -9.50 37.63 45.19
C ALA A 8 -9.73 36.62 44.05
N LEU A 9 -9.76 37.11 42.81
CA LEU A 9 -9.84 36.28 41.61
C LEU A 9 -8.43 35.78 41.27
N ALA A 10 -8.19 34.47 41.38
CA ALA A 10 -6.95 33.85 40.94
C ALA A 10 -6.96 33.65 39.42
N ALA A 11 -6.06 34.33 38.71
CA ALA A 11 -5.86 34.11 37.28
C ALA A 11 -5.03 32.82 37.06
N MET A 12 -5.65 31.78 36.52
CA MET A 12 -4.94 30.61 36.00
C MET A 12 -4.28 30.95 34.66
N ALA A 13 -2.95 30.95 34.61
CA ALA A 13 -2.20 31.03 33.37
C ALA A 13 -2.16 29.65 32.69
N ALA A 14 -2.85 29.50 31.56
CA ALA A 14 -2.76 28.29 30.74
C ALA A 14 -1.44 28.31 29.96
N ILE A 15 -0.56 27.34 30.24
CA ILE A 15 0.67 27.11 29.47
C ILE A 15 0.27 26.35 28.19
N LEU A 16 0.23 27.07 27.08
CA LEU A 16 0.11 26.49 25.74
C LEU A 16 1.45 25.83 25.39
N ILE A 17 1.52 24.49 25.49
CA ILE A 17 2.62 23.73 24.92
C ILE A 17 2.40 23.70 23.40
N PRO A 18 3.30 24.27 22.57
CA PRO A 18 3.19 24.12 21.14
C PRO A 18 3.46 22.66 20.79
N THR A 19 2.42 21.92 20.42
CA THR A 19 2.56 20.66 19.70
C THR A 19 3.02 20.99 18.28
N THR A 20 4.33 21.03 18.07
CA THR A 20 4.87 21.07 16.72
C THR A 20 4.55 19.74 16.05
N ALA A 21 3.46 19.72 15.27
CA ALA A 21 3.27 18.70 14.26
C ALA A 21 4.45 18.81 13.30
N GLN A 22 5.43 17.90 13.42
CA GLN A 22 6.54 17.82 12.48
C GLN A 22 5.94 17.50 11.11
N ALA A 23 5.91 18.50 10.23
CA ALA A 23 5.68 18.28 8.82
C ALA A 23 6.82 17.38 8.32
N ASP A 24 6.47 16.15 7.97
CA ASP A 24 7.38 15.20 7.36
C ASP A 24 7.87 15.82 6.04
N VAL A 25 9.11 16.32 6.03
CA VAL A 25 9.73 16.86 4.81
C VAL A 25 9.91 15.68 3.87
N SER A 26 8.98 15.49 2.94
CA SER A 26 9.05 14.41 1.97
C SER A 26 10.28 14.60 1.10
N VAL A 27 11.24 13.68 1.20
CA VAL A 27 12.31 13.55 0.21
C VAL A 27 11.68 13.22 -1.14
N GLN A 28 12.28 13.66 -2.24
CA GLN A 28 11.82 13.42 -3.61
C GLN A 28 11.37 11.95 -3.80
N ALA A 29 10.14 11.76 -4.27
CA ALA A 29 9.60 10.45 -4.54
C ALA A 29 10.42 9.77 -5.64
N THR A 30 10.76 8.50 -5.44
CA THR A 30 11.33 7.67 -6.51
C THR A 30 10.20 6.82 -7.08
N CYS A 31 10.02 6.88 -8.40
CA CYS A 31 8.94 6.20 -9.08
C CYS A 31 9.47 5.23 -10.13
N GLY A 32 8.67 4.21 -10.44
CA GLY A 32 8.94 3.25 -11.48
C GLY A 32 7.65 2.68 -12.06
N GLN A 33 7.79 2.06 -13.22
CA GLN A 33 6.76 1.21 -13.79
C GLN A 33 7.24 -0.22 -13.75
N PHE A 34 6.33 -1.13 -13.45
CA PHE A 34 6.52 -2.52 -13.79
C PHE A 34 5.49 -2.94 -14.83
N SER A 35 5.95 -3.78 -15.75
CA SER A 35 5.10 -4.43 -16.72
C SER A 35 5.63 -5.83 -17.03
N HIS A 36 4.73 -6.81 -17.13
CA HIS A 36 5.13 -8.17 -17.46
C HIS A 36 4.10 -8.91 -18.29
N ASN A 37 4.60 -9.70 -19.24
CA ASN A 37 3.79 -10.55 -20.09
C ASN A 37 3.67 -11.95 -19.47
N SER A 38 2.54 -12.61 -19.64
CA SER A 38 2.39 -14.05 -19.41
C SER A 38 3.32 -14.84 -20.34
N LEU A 39 3.72 -16.04 -19.94
CA LEU A 39 4.68 -16.86 -20.69
C LEU A 39 4.19 -17.27 -22.08
N ASN A 40 2.88 -17.31 -22.30
CA ASN A 40 2.30 -17.64 -23.60
C ASN A 40 2.04 -16.39 -24.46
N GLY A 41 2.58 -15.23 -24.06
CA GLY A 41 2.77 -14.05 -24.90
C GLY A 41 1.55 -13.15 -25.09
N GLY A 42 0.40 -13.47 -24.49
CA GLY A 42 -0.83 -12.71 -24.69
C GLY A 42 -1.14 -11.66 -23.63
N SER A 43 -0.78 -11.92 -22.37
CA SER A 43 -1.45 -11.24 -21.25
C SER A 43 -0.49 -10.33 -20.48
N TYR A 44 -0.78 -9.04 -20.41
CA TYR A 44 0.09 -8.00 -19.87
C TYR A 44 -0.41 -7.52 -18.49
N GLY A 45 0.38 -7.69 -17.43
CA GLY A 45 0.12 -7.04 -16.14
C GLY A 45 1.03 -5.83 -15.95
N ARG A 46 0.52 -4.73 -15.39
CA ARG A 46 1.30 -3.54 -15.08
C ARG A 46 0.90 -2.86 -13.78
N LEU A 47 1.83 -2.07 -13.26
CA LEU A 47 1.54 -1.05 -12.27
C LEU A 47 2.58 0.08 -12.36
N TRP A 48 2.15 1.30 -12.07
CA TRP A 48 3.03 2.41 -11.76
C TRP A 48 3.12 2.55 -10.24
N TYR A 49 4.32 2.79 -9.70
CA TYR A 49 4.49 2.99 -8.26
C TYR A 49 5.46 4.12 -7.95
N CYS A 50 5.29 4.72 -6.77
CA CYS A 50 6.20 5.68 -6.19
C CYS A 50 6.43 5.35 -4.71
N TYR A 51 7.66 5.51 -4.24
CA TYR A 51 7.99 5.46 -2.83
C TYR A 51 8.66 6.76 -2.39
N THR A 52 8.31 7.20 -1.18
CA THR A 52 8.81 8.43 -0.55
C THR A 52 9.35 8.07 0.81
N LYS A 53 10.65 8.30 1.03
CA LYS A 53 11.26 8.11 2.34
C LYS A 53 10.81 9.23 3.29
N GLN A 54 10.32 8.83 4.45
CA GLN A 54 9.91 9.72 5.54
C GLN A 54 11.09 9.99 6.47
N SER A 55 11.00 11.06 7.26
CA SER A 55 12.05 11.46 8.21
C SER A 55 12.29 10.40 9.30
N ASN A 56 11.28 9.58 9.60
CA ASN A 56 11.33 8.48 10.55
C ASN A 56 12.05 7.21 10.00
N GLY A 57 12.54 7.24 8.76
CA GLY A 57 13.23 6.12 8.10
C GLY A 57 12.30 5.02 7.56
N TRP A 58 10.99 5.26 7.53
CA TRP A 58 9.99 4.42 6.85
C TRP A 58 9.60 5.05 5.51
N TYR A 59 8.74 4.37 4.76
CA TYR A 59 8.30 4.83 3.46
C TYR A 59 6.79 5.01 3.40
N ARG A 60 6.36 6.01 2.61
CA ARG A 60 5.04 6.04 1.98
C ARG A 60 5.15 5.48 0.58
N VAL A 61 4.24 4.59 0.22
CA VAL A 61 4.17 3.98 -1.11
C VAL A 61 2.81 4.20 -1.71
N THR A 62 2.78 4.54 -3.00
CA THR A 62 1.57 4.67 -3.82
C THR A 62 1.72 3.82 -5.06
N ALA A 63 0.65 3.14 -5.46
CA ALA A 63 0.55 2.45 -6.73
C ALA A 63 -0.69 2.92 -7.50
N THR A 64 -0.53 3.10 -8.81
CA THR A 64 -1.53 3.59 -9.75
C THR A 64 -1.42 2.81 -11.06
N ASP A 65 -2.39 2.96 -11.96
CA ASP A 65 -2.40 2.23 -13.24
C ASP A 65 -2.18 0.72 -13.03
N ILE A 66 -2.83 0.20 -11.99
CA ILE A 66 -2.75 -1.19 -11.56
C ILE A 66 -3.65 -1.98 -12.50
N HIS A 67 -3.07 -2.89 -13.28
CA HIS A 67 -3.77 -3.63 -14.31
C HIS A 67 -3.30 -5.08 -14.34
N THR A 68 -4.23 -6.02 -14.26
CA THR A 68 -4.01 -7.45 -14.50
C THR A 68 -4.21 -7.78 -15.97
N ALA A 69 -3.80 -8.98 -16.35
CA ALA A 69 -3.69 -9.34 -17.73
C ALA A 69 -5.05 -9.40 -18.46
N ASP A 70 -5.13 -8.83 -19.68
CA ASP A 70 -6.29 -8.93 -20.57
C ASP A 70 -6.45 -10.34 -21.15
N GLY A 71 -7.20 -11.19 -20.45
CA GLY A 71 -7.46 -12.56 -20.89
C GLY A 71 -6.37 -13.52 -20.44
N ILE A 72 -6.66 -14.24 -19.37
CA ILE A 72 -5.83 -15.33 -18.86
C ILE A 72 -6.45 -16.61 -19.38
N THR A 73 -5.62 -17.48 -19.93
CA THR A 73 -6.02 -18.77 -20.50
C THR A 73 -5.48 -19.91 -19.66
N ALA A 74 -6.12 -21.08 -19.78
CA ALA A 74 -5.62 -22.30 -19.16
C ALA A 74 -4.19 -22.59 -19.68
N GLY A 75 -3.23 -22.64 -18.75
CA GLY A 75 -1.81 -22.81 -19.06
C GLY A 75 -0.95 -21.54 -18.94
N ASP A 76 -1.55 -20.38 -18.70
CA ASP A 76 -0.79 -19.19 -18.31
C ASP A 76 -0.25 -19.34 -16.88
N GLN A 77 1.04 -19.04 -16.69
CA GLN A 77 1.69 -19.20 -15.38
C GLN A 77 1.48 -17.99 -14.44
N TRP A 78 0.98 -16.85 -14.92
CA TRP A 78 0.67 -15.67 -14.11
C TRP A 78 -0.18 -14.67 -14.89
N GLY A 79 -0.84 -13.76 -14.17
CA GLY A 79 -1.65 -12.68 -14.76
C GLY A 79 -2.96 -12.41 -14.04
N GLY A 80 -3.36 -13.31 -13.12
CA GLY A 80 -4.64 -13.33 -12.41
C GLY A 80 -4.78 -12.27 -11.34
N ALA A 81 -3.71 -11.94 -10.64
CA ALA A 81 -3.77 -10.97 -9.56
C ALA A 81 -2.45 -10.24 -9.38
N ILE A 82 -2.55 -9.03 -8.82
CA ILE A 82 -1.42 -8.24 -8.36
C ILE A 82 -1.55 -8.04 -6.85
N PHE A 83 -0.45 -8.34 -6.15
CA PHE A 83 -0.32 -8.15 -4.72
C PHE A 83 0.75 -7.11 -4.40
N ALA A 84 0.52 -6.34 -3.35
CA ALA A 84 1.55 -5.59 -2.65
C ALA A 84 1.93 -6.34 -1.38
N HIS A 85 3.21 -6.39 -1.08
CA HIS A 85 3.78 -6.99 0.11
C HIS A 85 4.59 -5.93 0.82
N TYR A 86 4.41 -5.82 2.13
CA TYR A 86 5.08 -4.80 2.92
C TYR A 86 5.13 -5.18 4.39
N GLU A 87 6.08 -4.61 5.11
CA GLU A 87 6.15 -4.67 6.56
C GLU A 87 5.67 -3.36 7.16
N THR A 88 4.84 -3.46 8.19
CA THR A 88 4.49 -2.37 9.10
C THR A 88 5.17 -2.59 10.44
N ARG A 89 4.94 -1.68 11.40
CA ARG A 89 5.36 -1.89 12.80
C ARG A 89 4.73 -3.11 13.46
N SER A 90 3.60 -3.59 12.94
CA SER A 90 2.85 -4.72 13.50
C SER A 90 3.23 -6.05 12.85
N GLY A 91 4.07 -6.04 11.81
CA GLY A 91 4.49 -7.24 11.10
C GLY A 91 4.31 -7.13 9.59
N TYR A 92 4.36 -8.28 8.93
CA TYR A 92 4.27 -8.43 7.48
C TYR A 92 2.82 -8.56 7.01
N TYR A 93 2.48 -7.88 5.91
CA TYR A 93 1.14 -7.87 5.32
C TYR A 93 1.21 -7.96 3.79
N PRO A 94 0.53 -8.95 3.17
CA PRO A 94 0.14 -8.87 1.77
C PRO A 94 -1.18 -8.09 1.62
N SER A 95 -1.37 -7.45 0.48
CA SER A 95 -2.61 -6.79 0.06
C SER A 95 -2.88 -7.08 -1.41
N THR A 96 -4.05 -7.63 -1.71
CA THR A 96 -4.53 -7.77 -3.08
C THR A 96 -4.88 -6.38 -3.62
N LEU A 97 -4.20 -5.95 -4.68
CA LEU A 97 -4.50 -4.66 -5.33
C LEU A 97 -5.56 -4.80 -6.40
N VAL A 98 -5.50 -5.90 -7.15
CA VAL A 98 -6.45 -6.30 -8.18
C VAL A 98 -6.34 -7.80 -8.38
N GLY A 99 -7.45 -8.45 -8.72
CA GLY A 99 -7.49 -9.87 -9.00
C GLY A 99 -8.70 -10.19 -9.85
N ARG A 100 -8.56 -11.24 -10.67
CA ARG A 100 -9.60 -11.81 -11.51
C ARG A 100 -10.24 -13.05 -10.88
N ALA A 101 -10.76 -12.96 -9.65
CA ALA A 101 -11.46 -14.10 -9.04
C ALA A 101 -12.63 -14.53 -9.91
N HIS A 102 -13.05 -15.79 -9.81
CA HIS A 102 -14.15 -16.35 -10.59
C HIS A 102 -15.43 -15.47 -10.52
N ASP A 103 -15.52 -14.62 -9.48
CA ASP A 103 -16.59 -13.66 -9.22
C ASP A 103 -16.15 -12.18 -9.26
N TYR A 104 -14.84 -11.90 -9.35
CA TYR A 104 -14.23 -10.56 -9.29
C TYR A 104 -13.46 -10.29 -10.59
N GLN A 105 -14.13 -9.87 -11.65
CA GLN A 105 -13.49 -9.73 -12.98
C GLN A 105 -12.80 -8.38 -13.22
N SER A 106 -12.30 -7.72 -12.17
CA SER A 106 -11.69 -6.41 -12.36
C SER A 106 -10.31 -6.56 -12.99
N VAL A 107 -10.16 -6.03 -14.19
CA VAL A 107 -8.86 -5.97 -14.86
C VAL A 107 -8.02 -4.86 -14.25
N ASP A 108 -8.65 -3.74 -13.92
CA ASP A 108 -8.02 -2.58 -13.34
C ASP A 108 -8.28 -2.52 -11.82
N GLY A 109 -7.22 -2.28 -11.07
CA GLY A 109 -7.28 -1.98 -9.65
C GLY A 109 -7.46 -0.49 -9.39
N PRO A 110 -8.14 -0.09 -8.31
CA PRO A 110 -8.12 1.30 -7.87
C PRO A 110 -6.70 1.72 -7.46
N PRO A 111 -6.37 3.03 -7.47
CA PRO A 111 -5.17 3.52 -6.83
C PRO A 111 -5.03 3.01 -5.40
N TRP A 112 -3.81 2.61 -5.04
CA TRP A 112 -3.49 2.07 -3.72
C TRP A 112 -2.41 2.93 -3.05
N SER A 113 -2.49 3.07 -1.72
CA SER A 113 -1.45 3.76 -0.96
C SER A 113 -1.33 3.21 0.45
N THR A 114 -0.12 3.23 0.99
CA THR A 114 0.18 2.89 2.38
C THR A 114 1.33 3.77 2.91
N SER A 115 1.45 3.91 4.23
CA SER A 115 2.52 4.66 4.88
C SER A 115 3.09 3.92 6.07
N ASP A 116 4.26 4.37 6.53
CA ASP A 116 4.97 3.74 7.65
C ASP A 116 5.27 2.26 7.37
N VAL A 117 5.72 1.99 6.13
CA VAL A 117 6.09 0.65 5.65
C VAL A 117 7.56 0.52 5.27
N LYS A 118 8.04 -0.72 5.21
CA LYS A 118 9.38 -1.15 4.74
C LYS A 118 9.29 -2.44 3.94
N ASN A 119 10.39 -2.80 3.27
CA ASN A 119 10.52 -4.05 2.52
C ASN A 119 9.32 -4.23 1.59
N VAL A 120 9.07 -3.22 0.76
CA VAL A 120 7.88 -3.21 -0.09
C VAL A 120 8.22 -3.87 -1.42
N TRP A 121 7.39 -4.81 -1.86
CA TRP A 121 7.46 -5.33 -3.21
C TRP A 121 6.09 -5.67 -3.76
N PHE A 122 6.00 -5.74 -5.07
CA PHE A 122 4.78 -6.18 -5.75
C PHE A 122 5.01 -7.55 -6.39
N GLU A 123 3.96 -8.36 -6.48
CA GLU A 123 3.99 -9.65 -7.18
C GLU A 123 2.80 -9.78 -8.11
N ILE A 124 3.03 -10.32 -9.31
CA ILE A 124 1.96 -10.76 -10.20
C ILE A 124 1.87 -12.25 -10.11
N CYS A 125 0.67 -12.75 -9.87
CA CYS A 125 0.45 -14.15 -9.62
C CYS A 125 -0.57 -14.72 -10.58
N ASN A 126 -0.50 -16.03 -10.80
CA ASN A 126 -1.66 -16.75 -11.27
C ASN A 126 -2.68 -16.79 -10.14
N GLU A 127 -3.96 -16.71 -10.46
CA GLU A 127 -4.93 -16.85 -9.39
C GLU A 127 -4.95 -18.30 -8.88
N PRO A 128 -5.05 -18.54 -7.55
CA PRO A 128 -5.29 -19.89 -7.07
C PRO A 128 -6.67 -20.36 -7.52
N ASP A 129 -6.72 -21.56 -8.09
CA ASP A 129 -7.96 -22.31 -8.25
C ASP A 129 -8.69 -22.36 -6.88
N HIS A 130 -10.00 -22.16 -6.91
CA HIS A 130 -10.85 -21.63 -5.83
C HIS A 130 -11.00 -22.47 -4.53
N SER A 131 -10.15 -23.47 -4.26
CA SER A 131 -10.44 -24.43 -3.20
C SER A 131 -9.94 -24.09 -1.80
N ASP A 132 -8.99 -23.16 -1.63
CA ASP A 132 -8.51 -22.81 -0.29
C ASP A 132 -8.16 -21.32 -0.18
N SER A 133 -8.93 -20.62 0.64
CA SER A 133 -8.87 -19.18 0.94
C SER A 133 -7.59 -18.69 1.62
N TYR A 134 -6.52 -19.49 1.60
CA TYR A 134 -5.21 -19.21 2.18
C TYR A 134 -4.03 -19.81 1.38
N VAL A 135 -4.27 -20.28 0.15
CA VAL A 135 -3.18 -20.80 -0.68
C VAL A 135 -2.54 -19.63 -1.42
N TYR A 136 -1.32 -19.30 -0.99
CA TYR A 136 -0.36 -18.54 -1.78
C TYR A 136 -0.44 -19.02 -3.23
N ALA A 137 -0.75 -18.10 -4.15
CA ALA A 137 -0.76 -18.39 -5.56
C ALA A 137 0.50 -19.19 -5.95
N SER A 138 0.31 -20.39 -6.48
CA SER A 138 1.39 -21.36 -6.72
C SER A 138 2.42 -20.89 -7.76
N HIS A 139 2.13 -19.79 -8.45
CA HIS A 139 2.99 -19.19 -9.46
C HIS A 139 2.92 -17.66 -9.37
N CYS A 140 3.85 -17.07 -8.61
CA CYS A 140 4.03 -15.62 -8.51
C CYS A 140 5.37 -15.20 -9.10
N ARG A 141 5.39 -14.02 -9.70
CA ARG A 141 6.60 -13.34 -10.13
C ARG A 141 6.72 -12.01 -9.41
N ARG A 142 7.84 -11.86 -8.68
CA ARG A 142 8.21 -10.59 -8.07
C ARG A 142 8.44 -9.52 -9.13
N MET A 143 7.73 -8.42 -8.97
CA MET A 143 7.67 -7.30 -9.91
C MET A 143 8.70 -6.21 -9.58
N THR A 144 9.07 -6.05 -8.31
CA THR A 144 10.02 -5.02 -7.89
C THR A 144 11.13 -5.57 -7.00
N LYS A 145 12.25 -4.83 -6.93
CA LYS A 145 13.30 -5.03 -5.93
C LYS A 145 12.86 -4.42 -4.60
N ASP A 146 13.32 -4.99 -3.49
CA ASP A 146 13.10 -4.46 -2.14
C ASP A 146 13.62 -3.02 -1.98
N PHE A 147 12.83 -2.19 -1.30
CA PHE A 147 13.10 -0.79 -0.96
C PHE A 147 13.27 -0.58 0.55
#